data_AF-V7F623-F1
#
_entry.id   AF-V7F623-F1
#
_cell.length_a   1.000
_cell.length_b   1.000
_cell.length_c   1.000
_cell.angle_alpha   90.00
_cell.angle_beta   90.00
_cell.angle_gamma   90.00
#
_symmetry.space_group_name_H-M   'P 1'
#
loop_
_entity.id
_entity.type
_entity.pdbx_description
1 polymer ?
#
loop_
_entity_poly.entity_id
_entity_poly.type
_entity_poly.pdbx_seq_one_letter_code
_entity_poly.pdbx_strand_id
1 'polypeptide(L)'
;MGDAVLAFWNAPLDQPDHRERALDAGLALIERVRREDAAFTADGHRSIEIGVAIETGICSVGNFGSERRFDYTAIGSPVNRAARLESTTKKLGIPLVLGPGFAAGASMPVVQAGAFELQGFKGEVPVFTVPEMQAAQQGMSRELESQRGEQSGAPAMVVGSPPSVQMAPLDVAPRTRSTR
;
A
#
# COMPACT_ATOMS: atom_id res chain seq x y z
N MET A 1 -3.46 -16.79 5.28
CA MET A 1 -3.45 -15.66 4.33
C MET A 1 -4.90 -15.36 3.99
N GLY A 2 -5.34 -14.12 4.06
CA GLY A 2 -6.71 -13.73 3.73
C GLY A 2 -6.77 -13.05 2.36
N ASP A 3 -6.20 -11.86 2.29
CA ASP A 3 -6.14 -10.95 1.15
C ASP A 3 -4.80 -10.97 0.39
N ALA A 4 -3.90 -11.88 0.75
CA ALA A 4 -2.57 -12.01 0.15
C ALA A 4 -2.47 -13.23 -0.76
N VAL A 5 -1.77 -13.05 -1.88
CA VAL A 5 -1.42 -14.13 -2.81
C VAL A 5 0.08 -14.40 -2.73
N LEU A 6 0.45 -15.66 -2.61
CA LEU A 6 1.82 -16.12 -2.77
C LEU A 6 1.97 -16.76 -4.16
N ALA A 7 2.90 -16.23 -4.94
CA ALA A 7 3.34 -16.82 -6.21
C ALA A 7 4.85 -17.05 -6.17
N PHE A 8 5.31 -18.11 -6.81
CA PHE A 8 6.72 -18.43 -6.96
C PHE A 8 6.99 -18.97 -8.37
N TRP A 9 8.22 -18.78 -8.82
CA TRP A 9 8.74 -19.21 -10.10
C TRP A 9 9.93 -20.15 -9.87
N ASN A 10 10.42 -20.80 -10.93
CA ASN A 10 11.52 -21.77 -10.85
C ASN A 10 11.19 -23.04 -10.04
N ALA A 11 9.91 -23.41 -9.96
CA ALA A 11 9.44 -24.70 -9.46
C ALA A 11 8.08 -25.05 -10.09
N PRO A 12 7.79 -26.32 -10.40
CA PRO A 12 8.63 -27.51 -10.19
C PRO A 12 9.79 -27.65 -11.19
N LEU A 13 9.82 -26.84 -12.24
CA LEU A 13 10.86 -26.87 -13.28
C LEU A 13 11.79 -25.66 -13.15
N ASP A 14 13.04 -25.86 -13.54
CA ASP A 14 14.02 -24.79 -13.66
C ASP A 14 13.56 -23.77 -14.71
N GLN A 15 13.69 -22.50 -14.36
CA GLN A 15 13.26 -21.36 -15.14
C GLN A 15 14.30 -20.24 -14.98
N PRO A 16 15.33 -20.19 -15.84
CA PRO A 16 16.44 -19.23 -15.70
C PRO A 16 16.01 -17.76 -15.69
N ASP A 17 14.88 -17.42 -16.32
CA ASP A 17 14.29 -16.08 -16.42
C ASP A 17 13.22 -15.81 -15.32
N HIS A 18 13.25 -16.56 -14.22
CA HIS A 18 12.25 -16.47 -13.16
C HIS A 18 12.18 -15.09 -12.50
N ARG A 19 13.28 -14.32 -12.49
CA ARG A 19 13.34 -12.97 -11.91
C ARG A 19 12.55 -12.00 -12.76
N GLU A 20 12.83 -11.99 -14.06
CA GLU A 20 12.16 -11.15 -15.05
C GLU A 20 10.66 -11.45 -15.07
N ARG A 21 10.28 -12.74 -15.09
CA ARG A 21 8.87 -13.14 -15.06
C ARG A 21 8.14 -12.74 -13.79
N ALA A 22 8.79 -12.84 -12.64
CA ALA A 22 8.21 -12.40 -11.37
C ALA A 22 7.98 -10.88 -11.39
N LEU A 23 8.94 -10.12 -11.90
CA LEU A 23 8.85 -8.67 -12.05
C LEU A 23 7.71 -8.28 -13.00
N ASP A 24 7.68 -8.86 -14.20
CA ASP A 24 6.65 -8.60 -15.20
C ASP A 24 5.25 -8.92 -14.67
N ALA A 25 5.09 -10.05 -13.98
CA ALA A 25 3.82 -10.42 -13.35
C ALA A 25 3.40 -9.41 -12.27
N GLY A 26 4.33 -8.95 -11.45
CA GLY A 26 4.07 -7.92 -10.44
C GLY A 26 3.63 -6.60 -11.04
N LEU A 27 4.35 -6.12 -12.07
CA LEU A 27 4.01 -4.90 -12.80
C LEU A 27 2.64 -4.99 -13.48
N ALA A 28 2.38 -6.10 -14.17
CA ALA A 28 1.09 -6.33 -14.83
C ALA A 28 -0.08 -6.38 -13.84
N LEU A 29 0.13 -6.96 -12.65
CA LEU A 29 -0.89 -7.00 -11.62
C LEU A 29 -1.22 -5.60 -11.10
N ILE A 30 -0.20 -4.77 -10.83
CA ILE A 30 -0.36 -3.38 -10.39
C ILE A 30 -1.10 -2.56 -11.45
N GLU A 31 -0.70 -2.67 -12.72
CA GLU A 31 -1.35 -1.98 -13.82
C GLU A 31 -2.81 -2.41 -13.97
N ARG A 32 -3.08 -3.71 -13.90
CA ARG A 32 -4.45 -4.24 -14.00
C ARG A 32 -5.33 -3.70 -12.89
N VAL A 33 -4.89 -3.77 -11.63
CA VAL A 33 -5.68 -3.23 -10.50
C VAL A 33 -5.97 -1.74 -10.71
N ARG A 34 -4.95 -0.95 -11.05
CA ARG A 34 -5.12 0.49 -11.32
C ARG A 34 -6.13 0.78 -12.44
N ARG A 35 -6.12 -0.02 -13.51
CA ARG A 35 -7.04 0.16 -14.64
C ARG A 35 -8.49 -0.14 -14.26
N GLU A 36 -8.71 -1.18 -13.47
CA GLU A 36 -10.06 -1.56 -13.05
C GLU A 36 -10.60 -0.68 -11.90
N ASP A 37 -9.72 0.00 -11.16
CA ASP A 37 -10.12 0.79 -9.98
C ASP A 37 -11.16 1.88 -10.30
N ALA A 38 -11.05 2.54 -11.45
CA ALA A 38 -12.01 3.57 -11.86
C ALA A 38 -13.43 3.00 -12.06
N ALA A 39 -13.55 1.83 -12.70
CA ALA A 39 -14.84 1.16 -12.85
C ALA A 39 -15.34 0.63 -11.50
N PHE A 40 -14.44 0.06 -10.71
CA PHE A 40 -14.76 -0.50 -9.40
C PHE A 40 -15.30 0.56 -8.44
N THR A 41 -14.70 1.75 -8.44
CA THR A 41 -15.15 2.90 -7.66
C THR A 41 -16.43 3.52 -8.20
N ALA A 42 -16.62 3.54 -9.52
CA ALA A 42 -17.88 3.99 -10.14
C ALA A 42 -19.08 3.12 -9.74
N ASP A 43 -18.85 1.82 -9.50
CA ASP A 43 -19.86 0.89 -8.99
C ASP A 43 -20.14 1.05 -7.48
N GLY A 44 -19.54 2.06 -6.83
CA GLY A 44 -19.74 2.39 -5.42
C GLY A 44 -18.85 1.62 -4.45
N HIS A 45 -17.88 0.85 -4.95
CA HIS A 45 -16.88 0.21 -4.10
C HIS A 45 -15.77 1.17 -3.69
N ARG A 46 -15.04 0.81 -2.63
CA ARG A 46 -13.83 1.55 -2.23
C ARG A 46 -12.70 1.22 -3.19
N SER A 47 -11.85 2.21 -3.45
CA SER A 47 -10.63 2.04 -4.23
C SER A 47 -9.76 0.92 -3.65
N ILE A 48 -9.19 0.11 -4.54
CA ILE A 48 -8.32 -1.02 -4.20
C ILE A 48 -6.90 -0.65 -4.57
N GLU A 49 -6.02 -0.71 -3.58
CA GLU A 49 -4.58 -0.64 -3.77
C GLU A 49 -3.96 -1.98 -3.42
N ILE A 50 -2.89 -2.35 -4.14
CA ILE A 50 -2.13 -3.56 -3.88
C ILE A 50 -0.65 -3.24 -3.70
N GLY A 51 -0.02 -3.97 -2.77
CA GLY A 51 1.43 -4.03 -2.62
C GLY A 51 1.96 -5.33 -3.20
N VAL A 52 3.04 -5.24 -3.97
CA VAL A 52 3.76 -6.40 -4.50
C VAL A 52 5.19 -6.36 -3.98
N ALA A 53 5.62 -7.46 -3.36
CA ALA A 53 7.01 -7.66 -2.98
C ALA A 53 7.59 -8.91 -3.64
N ILE A 54 8.78 -8.76 -4.20
CA ILE A 54 9.49 -9.84 -4.87
C ILE A 54 10.84 -10.06 -4.19
N GLU A 55 11.12 -11.32 -3.85
CA GLU A 55 12.40 -11.74 -3.31
C GLU A 55 12.95 -12.92 -4.12
N THR A 56 14.26 -13.08 -4.14
CA THR A 56 14.89 -14.28 -4.69
C THR A 56 15.84 -14.90 -3.69
N GLY A 57 15.78 -16.22 -3.54
CA GLY A 57 16.78 -16.97 -2.81
C GLY A 57 16.44 -18.44 -2.74
N ILE A 58 17.33 -19.20 -2.09
CA ILE A 58 17.15 -20.63 -1.91
C ILE A 58 16.05 -20.91 -0.88
N CYS A 59 15.08 -21.73 -1.27
CA CYS A 59 14.01 -22.21 -0.40
C CYS A 59 13.62 -23.65 -0.80
N SER A 60 12.88 -24.32 0.07
CA SER A 60 12.35 -25.66 -0.20
C SER A 60 10.95 -25.53 -0.80
N VAL A 61 10.72 -26.14 -1.96
CA VAL A 61 9.41 -26.19 -2.63
C VAL A 61 8.94 -27.63 -2.70
N GLY A 62 7.67 -27.89 -2.36
CA GLY A 62 7.13 -29.24 -2.37
C GLY A 62 5.74 -29.34 -1.76
N ASN A 63 5.25 -30.57 -1.65
CA ASN A 63 4.03 -30.89 -0.93
C ASN A 63 4.32 -30.89 0.57
N PHE A 64 3.76 -29.93 1.29
CA PHE A 64 3.88 -29.84 2.75
C PHE A 64 2.52 -30.09 3.40
N GLY A 65 2.49 -30.89 4.48
CA GLY A 65 1.28 -31.17 5.22
C GLY A 65 1.18 -32.61 5.74
N SER A 66 -0.03 -33.00 6.12
CA SER A 66 -0.36 -34.35 6.62
C SER A 66 -0.98 -35.19 5.51
N GLU A 67 -1.04 -36.52 5.68
CA GLU A 67 -1.67 -37.46 4.73
C GLU A 67 -3.07 -37.04 4.22
N ARG A 68 -3.82 -36.26 5.02
CA ARG A 68 -5.19 -35.83 4.69
C ARG A 68 -5.28 -34.43 4.10
N ARG A 69 -4.22 -33.61 4.19
CA ARG A 69 -4.15 -32.22 3.68
C ARG A 69 -2.71 -31.86 3.36
N PHE A 70 -2.42 -31.66 2.08
CA PHE A 70 -1.13 -31.21 1.57
C PHE A 70 -1.31 -29.97 0.71
N ASP A 71 -0.44 -28.99 0.90
CA ASP A 71 -0.35 -27.80 0.07
C ASP A 71 1.00 -27.81 -0.66
N TYR A 72 0.98 -27.66 -1.99
CA TYR A 72 2.20 -27.44 -2.76
C TYR A 72 2.64 -25.98 -2.57
N THR A 73 3.72 -25.77 -1.84
CA THR A 73 4.14 -24.43 -1.41
C THR A 73 5.65 -24.31 -1.28
N ALA A 74 6.13 -23.08 -1.06
CA ALA A 74 7.52 -22.75 -0.82
C ALA A 74 7.74 -22.35 0.65
N ILE A 75 8.79 -22.90 1.27
CA ILE A 75 9.17 -22.62 2.66
C ILE A 75 10.65 -22.21 2.70
N GLY A 76 10.94 -21.05 3.27
CA GLY A 76 12.31 -20.60 3.47
C GLY A 76 12.40 -19.14 3.88
N SER A 77 13.61 -18.72 4.24
CA SER A 77 13.91 -17.32 4.58
C SER A 77 13.51 -16.33 3.48
N PRO A 78 13.70 -16.61 2.16
CA PRO A 78 13.26 -15.70 1.08
C PRO A 78 11.74 -15.48 1.06
N VAL A 79 10.94 -16.53 1.29
CA VAL A 79 9.47 -16.45 1.32
C VAL A 79 9.01 -15.55 2.47
N ASN A 80 9.60 -15.72 3.65
CA ASN A 80 9.33 -14.87 4.81
C ASN A 80 9.75 -13.42 4.54
N ARG A 81 10.90 -13.21 3.90
CA ARG A 81 11.40 -11.88 3.56
C ARG A 81 10.47 -11.16 2.60
N ALA A 82 10.02 -11.82 1.52
CA ALA A 82 9.03 -11.27 0.60
C ALA A 82 7.75 -10.83 1.33
N ALA A 83 7.21 -11.69 2.19
CA ALA A 83 6.00 -11.37 2.96
C ALA A 83 6.19 -10.17 3.92
N ARG A 84 7.39 -9.93 4.45
CA ARG A 84 7.66 -8.75 5.28
C ARG A 84 7.92 -7.51 4.45
N LEU A 85 8.60 -7.66 3.31
CA LEU A 85 8.84 -6.57 2.36
C LEU A 85 7.53 -6.00 1.82
N GLU A 86 6.51 -6.83 1.57
CA GLU A 86 5.20 -6.38 1.09
C GLU A 86 4.63 -5.27 1.96
N SER A 87 4.73 -5.40 3.29
CA SER A 87 4.26 -4.35 4.22
C SER A 87 4.99 -3.00 4.12
N THR A 88 6.18 -2.97 3.48
CA THR A 88 6.95 -1.73 3.28
C THR A 88 6.42 -0.89 2.12
N THR A 89 5.66 -1.49 1.19
CA THR A 89 5.03 -0.80 0.04
C THR A 89 4.23 0.41 0.52
N LYS A 90 3.37 0.20 1.52
CA LYS A 90 2.54 1.24 2.14
C LYS A 90 3.34 2.35 2.80
N LYS A 91 4.48 2.02 3.43
CA LYS A 91 5.34 3.02 4.09
C LYS A 91 6.08 3.88 3.09
N LEU A 92 6.48 3.28 1.97
CA LEU A 92 7.19 3.95 0.88
C LEU A 92 6.24 4.70 -0.06
N GLY A 93 4.96 4.33 -0.11
CA GLY A 93 4.04 4.78 -1.16
C GLY A 93 4.43 4.23 -2.55
N ILE A 94 5.12 3.08 -2.58
CA ILE A 94 5.61 2.43 -3.79
C ILE A 94 4.93 1.06 -3.90
N PRO A 95 4.14 0.79 -4.95
CA PRO A 95 3.34 -0.44 -5.04
C PRO A 95 4.18 -1.68 -5.35
N LEU A 96 5.41 -1.53 -5.84
CA LEU A 96 6.33 -2.61 -6.13
C LEU A 96 7.64 -2.45 -5.37
N VAL A 97 7.97 -3.43 -4.53
CA VAL A 97 9.25 -3.49 -3.82
C VAL A 97 10.00 -4.78 -4.13
N LEU A 98 11.32 -4.68 -4.14
CA LEU A 98 12.24 -5.74 -4.48
C LEU A 98 13.21 -5.93 -3.31
N GLY A 99 13.45 -7.18 -2.96
CA GLY A 99 14.36 -7.54 -1.90
C GLY A 99 15.83 -7.63 -2.33
N PRO A 100 16.77 -7.76 -1.38
CA PRO A 100 18.20 -7.81 -1.67
C PRO A 100 18.60 -8.98 -2.56
N GLY A 101 17.95 -10.13 -2.42
CA GLY A 101 18.24 -11.30 -3.24
C GLY A 101 17.76 -11.11 -4.69
N PHE A 102 16.66 -10.37 -4.90
CA PHE A 102 16.26 -9.90 -6.22
C PHE A 102 17.34 -8.98 -6.82
N ALA A 103 17.69 -7.91 -6.09
CA ALA A 103 18.61 -6.87 -6.56
C ALA A 103 20.01 -7.41 -6.91
N ALA A 104 20.52 -8.38 -6.13
CA ALA A 104 21.84 -8.97 -6.36
C ALA A 104 21.98 -9.73 -7.69
N GLY A 105 20.86 -10.17 -8.28
CA GLY A 105 20.85 -10.89 -9.56
C GLY A 105 19.99 -10.22 -10.62
N ALA A 106 19.68 -8.93 -10.46
CA ALA A 106 18.88 -8.18 -11.42
C ALA A 106 19.67 -7.97 -12.71
N SER A 107 19.07 -8.32 -13.85
CA SER A 107 19.59 -8.04 -15.19
C SER A 107 19.23 -6.62 -15.66
N MET A 108 18.31 -5.96 -14.96
CA MET A 108 17.82 -4.62 -15.18
C MET A 108 18.22 -3.65 -14.05
N PRO A 109 18.23 -2.33 -14.30
CA PRO A 109 18.46 -1.35 -13.24
C PRO A 109 17.40 -1.46 -12.13
N VAL A 110 17.87 -1.44 -10.89
CA VAL A 110 17.04 -1.29 -9.68
C VAL A 110 17.66 -0.20 -8.81
N VAL A 111 16.82 0.52 -8.07
CA VAL A 111 17.23 1.61 -7.20
C VAL A 111 16.82 1.31 -5.76
N GLN A 112 17.66 1.68 -4.80
CA GLN A 112 17.32 1.53 -3.39
C GLN A 112 16.26 2.58 -3.00
N ALA A 113 15.10 2.11 -2.55
CA ALA A 113 13.98 2.93 -2.11
C ALA A 113 14.01 3.21 -0.61
N GLY A 114 14.70 2.37 0.17
CA GLY A 114 14.84 2.55 1.61
C GLY A 114 15.58 1.40 2.28
N ALA A 115 15.54 1.39 3.61
CA ALA A 115 16.01 0.29 4.44
C ALA A 115 15.09 0.18 5.66
N PHE A 116 14.74 -1.04 6.05
CA PHE A 116 13.78 -1.28 7.13
C PHE A 116 14.20 -2.45 8.01
N GLU A 117 13.99 -2.33 9.31
CA GLU A 117 14.02 -3.48 10.20
C GLU A 117 12.81 -4.37 9.95
N LEU A 118 13.05 -5.61 9.54
CA LEU A 118 12.01 -6.60 9.28
C LEU A 118 11.97 -7.63 10.39
N GLN A 119 10.77 -7.96 10.87
CA GLN A 119 10.59 -8.98 11.90
C GLN A 119 11.22 -10.32 11.47
N GLY A 120 12.11 -10.86 12.32
CA GLY A 120 12.81 -12.12 12.06
C GLY A 120 14.11 -11.97 11.27
N PHE A 121 14.52 -10.74 10.93
CA PHE A 121 15.80 -10.44 10.27
C PHE A 121 16.64 -9.55 11.18
N LYS A 122 17.97 -9.74 11.15
CA LYS A 122 18.90 -8.92 11.92
C LYS A 122 19.28 -7.69 11.11
N GLY A 123 19.21 -6.52 11.76
CA GLY A 123 19.56 -5.24 11.17
C GLY A 123 18.57 -4.78 10.11
N GLU A 124 18.90 -3.65 9.49
CA GLU A 124 18.10 -3.11 8.40
C GLU A 124 18.27 -3.94 7.13
N VAL A 125 17.15 -4.23 6.48
CA VAL A 125 17.10 -4.87 5.17
C VAL A 125 16.92 -3.78 4.12
N PRO A 126 17.84 -3.63 3.15
CA PRO A 126 17.66 -2.69 2.07
C PRO A 126 16.49 -3.12 1.18
N VAL A 127 15.69 -2.14 0.74
CA VAL A 127 14.52 -2.33 -0.10
C VAL A 127 14.74 -1.58 -1.39
N PHE A 128 14.46 -2.24 -2.51
CA PHE A 128 14.68 -1.73 -3.85
C PHE A 128 13.36 -1.61 -4.60
N THR A 129 13.39 -0.90 -5.74
CA THR A 129 12.30 -0.88 -6.71
C THR A 129 12.88 -0.59 -8.10
N VAL A 130 12.03 -0.57 -9.13
CA VAL A 130 12.41 -0.15 -10.48
C VAL A 130 12.46 1.39 -10.57
N PRO A 131 13.39 1.97 -11.35
CA PRO A 131 13.58 3.43 -11.41
C PRO A 131 12.30 4.22 -11.69
N GLU A 132 11.41 3.69 -12.53
CA GLU A 132 10.15 4.32 -12.93
C GLU A 132 9.20 4.48 -11.74
N MET A 133 9.14 3.47 -10.87
CA MET A 133 8.30 3.50 -9.66
C MET A 133 8.84 4.48 -8.62
N GLN A 134 10.16 4.53 -8.45
CA GLN A 134 10.81 5.50 -7.56
C GLN A 134 10.58 6.94 -8.04
N ALA A 135 10.73 7.19 -9.35
CA ALA A 135 10.52 8.51 -9.92
C ALA A 135 9.07 8.98 -9.77
N ALA A 136 8.09 8.09 -9.99
CA ALA A 136 6.68 8.40 -9.81
C ALA A 136 6.35 8.80 -8.35
N GLN A 137 6.90 8.08 -7.38
CA GLN A 137 6.73 8.38 -5.95
C GLN A 137 7.32 9.75 -5.59
N GLN A 138 8.55 10.04 -6.05
CA GLN A 138 9.21 11.32 -5.76
C GLN A 138 8.50 12.51 -6.41
N GLY A 139 7.96 12.33 -7.62
CA GLY A 139 7.15 13.35 -8.29
C GLY A 139 5.90 13.69 -7.48
N MET A 140 5.16 12.66 -7.05
CA MET A 140 3.96 12.81 -6.23
C MET A 140 4.25 13.50 -4.89
N SER A 141 5.33 13.12 -4.20
CA SER A 141 5.73 13.75 -2.94
C SER A 141 6.05 15.24 -3.10
N ARG A 142 6.81 15.61 -4.14
CA ARG A 142 7.16 17.01 -4.42
C ARG A 142 5.91 17.85 -4.73
N GLU A 143 4.96 17.28 -5.45
CA GLU A 143 3.70 17.96 -5.78
C GLU A 143 2.86 18.21 -4.52
N LEU A 144 2.73 17.21 -3.65
CA LEU A 144 2.05 17.34 -2.36
C LEU A 144 2.71 18.39 -1.45
N GLU A 145 4.04 18.44 -1.42
CA GLU A 145 4.80 19.44 -0.67
C GLU A 145 4.58 20.86 -1.22
N SER A 146 4.55 21.02 -2.55
CA SER A 146 4.26 22.31 -3.20
C SER A 146 2.86 22.82 -2.88
N GLN A 147 1.83 21.96 -2.98
CA GLN A 147 0.44 22.31 -2.69
C GLN A 147 0.24 22.69 -1.21
N ARG A 148 0.97 22.03 -0.30
CA ARG A 148 0.94 22.35 1.13
C ARG A 148 1.63 23.67 1.46
N GLY A 149 2.68 24.02 0.71
CA GLY A 149 3.35 25.33 0.82
C GLY A 149 2.45 26.49 0.40
N GLU A 150 1.66 26.31 -0.66
CA GLU A 150 0.73 27.34 -1.17
C GLU A 150 -0.48 27.57 -0.25
N GLN A 151 -1.03 26.53 0.38
CA GLN A 151 -2.14 26.67 1.33
C GLN A 151 -1.71 27.26 2.69
N SER A 152 -0.44 27.16 3.07
CA SER A 152 0.09 27.76 4.30
C SER A 152 0.32 29.28 4.21
N GLY A 153 0.24 29.87 3.01
CA GLY A 153 0.41 31.31 2.77
C GLY A 153 -0.88 32.14 2.80
N ALA A 154 -2.05 31.52 3.01
CA ALA A 154 -3.31 32.26 3.11
C ALA A 154 -3.35 33.06 4.44
N PRO A 155 -3.51 34.40 4.41
CA PRO A 155 -3.58 35.18 5.63
C PRO A 155 -4.80 34.73 6.44
N ALA A 156 -4.60 34.46 7.74
CA ALA A 156 -5.68 34.14 8.66
C ALA A 156 -6.72 35.27 8.62
N MET A 157 -7.87 35.03 7.98
CA MET A 157 -9.06 35.86 8.20
C MET A 157 -9.41 35.74 9.68
N VAL A 158 -9.13 36.79 10.44
CA VAL A 158 -9.61 36.97 11.81
C VAL A 158 -11.13 37.06 11.73
N VAL A 159 -11.82 35.94 11.98
CA VAL A 159 -13.26 35.93 12.16
C VAL A 159 -13.55 36.65 13.47
N GLY A 160 -14.03 37.89 13.37
CA GLY A 160 -14.47 38.67 14.53
C GLY A 160 -15.58 37.92 15.29
N SER A 161 -15.45 37.87 16.61
CA SER A 161 -16.42 37.26 17.52
C SER A 161 -17.84 37.80 17.28
N PRO A 162 -18.88 36.94 17.27
CA PRO A 162 -20.26 37.41 17.17
C PRO A 162 -20.69 38.11 18.48
N PRO A 163 -21.52 39.17 18.43
CA PRO A 163 -22.02 39.83 19.62
C PRO A 163 -23.07 38.97 20.34
N SER A 164 -22.98 38.95 21.67
CA SER A 164 -23.88 38.23 22.58
C SER A 164 -25.34 38.69 22.42
N VAL A 165 -26.23 37.79 22.01
CA VAL A 165 -27.68 38.03 21.98
C VAL A 165 -28.25 37.81 23.39
N GLN A 166 -28.69 38.88 24.03
CA GLN A 166 -29.49 38.83 25.26
C GLN A 166 -30.92 38.38 24.93
N MET A 167 -31.36 37.27 25.52
CA MET A 167 -32.75 36.81 25.43
C MET A 167 -33.66 37.62 26.36
N ALA A 168 -34.73 38.19 25.79
CA ALA A 168 -35.83 38.80 26.53
C ALA A 168 -36.84 37.72 26.99
N PRO A 169 -37.52 37.89 28.14
CA PRO A 169 -38.49 36.91 28.64
C PRO A 169 -39.81 36.93 27.86
N LEU A 170 -40.37 35.74 27.61
CA LEU A 170 -41.69 35.54 27.01
C LEU A 170 -42.81 35.96 27.99
N ASP A 171 -43.69 36.83 27.53
CA ASP A 171 -44.91 37.24 28.22
C ASP A 171 -46.04 36.22 27.96
N VAL A 172 -46.63 35.66 29.01
CA VAL A 172 -47.71 34.65 28.94
C VAL A 172 -49.04 35.33 29.27
N ALA A 173 -49.90 35.50 28.25
CA ALA A 173 -51.27 35.99 28.42
C ALA A 173 -52.26 34.84 28.79
N PRO A 174 -53.26 35.09 29.65
CA PRO A 174 -54.20 34.05 30.10
C PRO A 174 -55.35 33.81 29.11
N ARG A 175 -55.68 32.53 28.87
CA ARG A 175 -56.87 32.13 28.11
C ARG A 175 -58.11 32.14 29.02
N THR A 176 -59.10 32.96 28.67
CA THR A 176 -60.43 32.98 29.29
C THR A 176 -61.25 31.74 28.93
N ARG A 177 -61.86 31.11 29.93
CA ARG A 177 -62.95 30.12 29.81
C ARG A 177 -64.16 30.73 29.09
N SER A 178 -64.81 29.98 28.22
CA SER A 178 -66.21 30.19 27.87
C SER A 178 -66.94 28.85 27.74
N THR A 179 -68.06 28.79 28.43
CA THR A 179 -69.02 27.70 28.62
C THR A 179 -69.87 27.43 27.37
N ARG A 180 -70.13 26.16 27.07
CA ARG A 180 -71.48 25.57 26.93
C ARG A 180 -71.39 24.05 26.81
#